data_AF-D8QDT0-F1
#
_entry.id   AF-D8QDT0-F1
#
_cell.length_a   1.000
_cell.length_b   1.000
_cell.length_c   1.000
_cell.angle_alpha   90.00
_cell.angle_beta   90.00
_cell.angle_gamma   90.00
#
_symmetry.space_group_name_H-M   'P 1'
#
loop_
_entity.id
_entity.type
_entity.pdbx_description
1 polymer ?
#
loop_
_entity_poly.entity_id
_entity_poly.type
_entity_poly.pdbx_seq_one_letter_code
_entity_poly.pdbx_strand_id
1 'polypeptide(L)'
;PSTHDTHTPEENLVCLPFGVCEPCPEDALSQPFCQPFGNRRLLHCRNASSHGGSLNSHPAPPPSQITQHGETLAWGACGKIVSKERADFFEFVACNVVFALVALAVLVARSRIIQAAQARQLAARIALVRDTVRGWR
;
A
#
# COMPACT_ATOMS: atom_id res chain seq x y z
N PRO A 1 -25.05 31.21 34.38
CA PRO A 1 -23.83 30.52 34.87
C PRO A 1 -22.75 30.55 33.78
N SER A 2 -21.86 31.54 33.89
CA SER A 2 -20.75 31.79 32.98
C SER A 2 -19.62 30.79 33.25
N THR A 3 -19.35 29.92 32.28
CA THR A 3 -18.19 29.02 32.28
C THR A 3 -16.93 29.85 32.11
N HIS A 4 -16.07 29.80 33.12
CA HIS A 4 -14.78 30.45 33.16
C HIS A 4 -13.82 29.61 32.29
N ASP A 5 -13.66 29.98 31.01
CA ASP A 5 -12.62 29.42 30.15
C ASP A 5 -11.27 29.94 30.63
N THR A 6 -10.61 29.16 31.48
CA THR A 6 -9.20 29.35 31.79
C THR A 6 -8.42 28.98 30.54
N HIS A 7 -8.13 29.99 29.70
CA HIS A 7 -7.18 29.89 28.61
C HIS A 7 -5.82 29.47 29.20
N THR A 8 -5.48 28.19 29.13
CA THR A 8 -4.09 27.76 29.22
C THR A 8 -3.34 28.44 28.08
N PRO A 9 -2.17 29.06 28.32
CA PRO A 9 -1.37 29.62 27.25
C PRO A 9 -1.15 28.51 26.22
N GLU A 10 -1.52 28.76 24.95
CA GLU A 10 -1.19 27.84 23.86
C GLU A 10 0.33 27.74 23.80
N GLU A 11 0.89 26.70 24.43
CA GLU A 11 2.24 26.27 24.17
C GLU A 11 2.27 25.91 22.69
N ASN A 12 2.80 26.81 21.86
CA ASN A 12 2.94 26.59 20.43
C ASN A 12 3.95 25.46 20.19
N LEU A 13 3.50 24.21 20.23
CA LEU A 13 4.31 23.03 19.95
C LEU A 13 4.38 22.79 18.44
N VAL A 14 5.60 22.71 17.91
CA VAL A 14 5.86 22.34 16.52
C VAL A 14 6.34 20.90 16.48
N CYS A 15 5.58 20.04 15.80
CA CYS A 15 5.89 18.62 15.67
C CYS A 15 6.45 18.30 14.27
N LEU A 16 7.60 17.66 14.22
CA LEU A 16 8.28 17.23 13.00
C LEU A 16 8.35 15.70 12.92
N PRO A 17 8.19 15.11 11.73
CA PRO A 17 8.41 13.68 11.56
C PRO A 17 9.81 13.22 11.93
N PHE A 18 9.87 12.09 12.63
CA PHE A 18 11.10 11.40 13.00
C PHE A 18 11.12 9.95 12.51
N GLY A 19 10.00 9.23 12.63
CA GLY A 19 9.90 7.81 12.26
C GLY A 19 9.41 7.53 10.84
N VAL A 20 9.59 6.27 10.40
CA VAL A 20 8.93 5.74 9.20
C VAL A 20 7.43 5.56 9.43
N CYS A 21 6.67 5.52 8.34
CA CYS A 21 5.23 5.24 8.39
C CYS A 21 5.01 3.74 8.56
N GLU A 22 4.32 3.36 9.63
CA GLU A 22 4.03 1.97 10.00
C GLU A 22 2.53 1.73 10.16
N PRO A 23 2.05 0.49 10.00
CA PRO A 23 0.65 0.15 10.28
C PRO A 23 0.33 0.39 11.76
N CYS A 24 -0.87 0.88 12.03
CA CYS A 24 -1.38 0.95 13.39
C CYS A 24 -1.73 -0.44 13.92
N PRO A 25 -1.51 -0.69 15.22
CA PRO A 25 -2.01 -1.90 15.87
C PRO A 25 -3.53 -1.85 15.97
N GLU A 26 -4.16 -3.03 16.03
CA GLU A 26 -5.60 -3.24 15.92
C GLU A 26 -6.42 -2.42 16.94
N ASP A 27 -5.90 -2.29 18.16
CA ASP A 27 -6.50 -1.55 19.27
C ASP A 27 -6.45 -0.03 19.10
N ALA A 28 -5.57 0.48 18.24
CA ALA A 28 -5.37 1.90 18.02
C ALA A 28 -5.94 2.43 16.69
N LEU A 29 -6.55 1.60 15.84
CA LEU A 29 -7.08 2.05 14.54
C LEU A 29 -8.09 3.18 14.66
N SER A 30 -8.86 3.24 15.75
CA SER A 30 -9.84 4.29 16.01
C SER A 30 -9.22 5.62 16.44
N GLN A 31 -7.93 5.63 16.80
CA GLN A 31 -7.25 6.82 17.27
C GLN A 31 -6.95 7.79 16.11
N PRO A 32 -6.98 9.11 16.36
CA PRO A 32 -6.86 10.11 15.30
C PRO A 32 -5.52 10.04 14.55
N PHE A 33 -4.43 9.64 15.21
CA PHE A 33 -3.13 9.47 14.56
C PHE A 33 -3.06 8.26 13.61
N CYS A 34 -4.11 7.45 13.53
CA CYS A 34 -4.21 6.35 12.56
C CYS A 34 -5.13 6.68 11.39
N GLN A 35 -5.88 7.79 11.44
CA GLN A 35 -6.87 8.10 10.41
C GLN A 35 -6.26 9.00 9.31
N PRO A 36 -6.65 8.83 8.03
CA PRO A 36 -7.63 7.86 7.50
C PRO A 36 -7.02 6.52 7.03
N PHE A 37 -5.70 6.41 6.98
CA PHE A 37 -5.02 5.32 6.25
C PHE A 37 -4.68 4.09 7.11
N GLY A 38 -4.98 4.12 8.41
CA GLY A 38 -4.59 3.08 9.36
C GLY A 38 -3.08 3.04 9.61
N ASN A 39 -2.35 4.10 9.30
CA ASN A 39 -0.89 4.16 9.48
C ASN A 39 -0.49 5.33 10.37
N ARG A 40 0.54 5.12 11.20
CA ARG A 40 1.10 6.12 12.12
C ARG A 40 2.61 6.27 11.93
N ARG A 41 3.16 7.39 12.38
CA ARG A 41 4.61 7.63 12.47
C ARG A 41 4.96 8.38 13.75
N LEU A 42 6.18 8.21 14.23
CA LEU A 42 6.73 9.00 15.34
C LEU A 42 7.03 10.44 14.90
N LEU A 43 6.70 11.38 15.79
CA LEU A 43 6.96 12.81 15.69
C LEU A 43 7.82 13.26 16.88
N HIS A 44 8.69 14.24 16.65
CA HIS A 44 9.35 15.04 17.68
C HIS A 44 8.65 16.39 17.77
N CYS A 45 8.07 16.70 18.93
CA CYS A 45 7.39 17.95 19.21
C CYS A 45 8.26 18.84 20.09
N ARG A 46 8.44 20.11 19.71
CA ARG A 46 9.16 21.10 20.51
C ARG A 46 8.46 22.43 20.62
N ASN A 47 8.70 23.15 21.72
CA ASN A 47 8.15 24.48 21.91
C ASN A 47 8.73 25.44 20.85
N ALA A 48 7.87 26.18 20.13
CA ALA A 48 8.27 27.13 19.08
C ALA A 48 9.18 28.24 19.62
N SER A 49 9.05 28.56 20.91
CA SER A 49 9.81 29.62 21.59
C SER A 49 11.30 29.30 21.75
N SER A 50 11.69 28.03 21.62
CA SER A 50 13.09 27.56 21.70
C SER A 50 13.96 27.99 20.51
N HIS A 51 13.36 28.58 19.47
CA HIS A 51 14.08 28.98 18.24
C HIS A 51 14.76 30.35 18.31
N GLY A 52 14.63 31.10 19.42
CA GLY A 52 15.24 32.42 19.59
C GLY A 52 16.19 32.48 20.79
N GLY A 53 17.49 32.32 20.54
CA GLY A 53 18.56 32.96 21.32
C GLY A 53 18.60 32.72 22.83
N SER A 54 19.44 31.78 23.24
CA SER A 54 20.09 31.72 24.54
C SER A 54 20.67 33.08 24.97
N LEU A 55 20.14 33.65 26.05
CA LEU A 55 20.84 34.56 26.97
C LEU A 55 19.91 34.83 28.16
N ASN A 56 20.04 34.05 29.23
CA ASN A 56 19.99 34.57 30.62
C ASN A 56 20.21 33.44 31.63
N SER A 57 21.41 33.45 32.20
CA SER A 57 21.86 32.65 33.33
C SER A 57 21.01 32.95 34.57
N HIS A 58 20.31 31.95 35.11
CA HIS A 58 19.76 31.96 36.49
C HIS A 58 20.12 30.64 37.21
N PRO A 59 20.35 30.65 38.53
CA PRO A 59 20.96 29.53 39.26
C PRO A 59 19.98 28.37 39.49
N ALA A 60 20.53 27.16 39.51
CA ALA A 60 19.83 25.87 39.47
C ALA A 60 18.99 25.51 40.72
N PRO A 61 17.80 24.90 40.55
CA PRO A 61 17.14 24.06 41.56
C PRO A 61 17.64 22.58 41.52
N PRO A 62 17.29 21.74 42.51
CA PRO A 62 18.02 20.49 42.86
C PRO A 62 17.86 19.34 41.84
N PRO A 63 18.70 18.28 41.93
CA PRO A 63 18.92 17.32 40.85
C PRO A 63 17.84 16.24 40.82
N SER A 64 16.74 16.53 40.13
CA SER A 64 15.76 15.53 39.69
C SER A 64 15.72 15.52 38.16
N GLN A 65 16.65 14.77 37.56
CA GLN A 65 16.60 14.26 36.18
C GLN A 65 16.38 15.31 35.06
N ILE A 66 17.51 15.76 34.53
CA ILE A 66 17.63 16.43 33.24
C ILE A 66 17.28 15.42 32.12
N THR A 67 16.03 15.37 31.67
CA THR A 67 15.74 15.14 30.24
C THR A 67 15.81 16.50 29.56
N GLN A 68 16.42 16.61 28.38
CA GLN A 68 16.51 17.87 27.66
C GLN A 68 15.09 18.47 27.46
N HIS A 69 14.78 19.49 28.25
CA HIS A 69 13.48 20.14 28.30
C HIS A 69 13.20 20.84 26.97
N GLY A 70 12.50 20.17 26.07
CA GLY A 70 12.07 20.78 24.82
C GLY A 70 11.57 19.83 23.75
N GLU A 71 11.90 18.52 23.78
CA GLU A 71 11.44 17.57 22.76
C GLU A 71 10.61 16.43 23.37
N THR A 72 9.35 16.30 22.94
CA THR A 72 8.41 15.24 23.35
C THR A 72 8.10 14.33 22.16
N LEU A 73 8.12 13.02 22.38
CA LEU A 73 7.71 12.03 21.37
C LEU A 73 6.18 11.95 21.28
N ALA A 74 5.66 11.95 20.06
CA ALA A 74 4.23 11.81 19.81
C ALA A 74 3.96 10.94 18.58
N TRP A 75 2.76 10.37 18.51
CA TRP A 75 2.28 9.68 17.30
C TRP A 75 1.50 10.64 16.42
N GLY A 76 1.74 10.56 15.12
CA GLY A 76 1.00 11.33 14.12
C GLY A 76 0.57 10.47 12.94
N ALA A 77 -0.49 10.92 12.27
CA ALA A 77 -0.94 10.33 11.02
C ALA A 77 0.13 10.44 9.93
N CYS A 78 0.19 9.44 9.08
CA CYS A 78 1.02 9.43 7.89
C CYS A 78 0.27 8.88 6.68
N GLY A 79 0.92 8.94 5.51
CA GLY A 79 0.31 8.51 4.27
C GLY A 79 0.18 6.99 4.14
N LYS A 80 -0.13 6.57 2.91
CA LYS A 80 -0.13 5.16 2.54
C LYS A 80 1.30 4.62 2.47
N ILE A 81 1.47 3.36 2.87
CA ILE A 81 2.75 2.65 2.76
C ILE A 81 2.84 2.04 1.36
N VAL A 82 3.51 2.75 0.46
CA VAL A 82 3.58 2.42 -0.98
C VAL A 82 4.14 1.03 -1.26
N SER A 83 5.10 0.56 -0.45
CA SER A 83 5.67 -0.78 -0.62
C SER A 83 4.63 -1.89 -0.40
N LYS A 84 3.72 -1.71 0.57
CA LYS A 84 2.65 -2.66 0.86
C LYS A 84 1.59 -2.64 -0.22
N GLU A 85 1.10 -1.46 -0.59
CA GLU A 85 0.08 -1.33 -1.65
C GLU A 85 0.56 -1.88 -3.00
N ARG A 86 1.85 -1.72 -3.31
CA ARG A 86 2.44 -2.29 -4.54
C ARG A 86 2.42 -3.82 -4.52
N ALA A 87 2.71 -4.44 -3.38
CA ALA A 87 2.68 -5.90 -3.26
C ALA A 87 1.24 -6.42 -3.50
N ASP A 88 0.25 -5.82 -2.84
CA ASP A 88 -1.16 -6.16 -3.00
C ASP A 88 -1.63 -5.96 -4.46
N PHE A 89 -1.18 -4.89 -5.11
CA PHE A 89 -1.46 -4.63 -6.52
C PHE A 89 -0.88 -5.72 -7.43
N PHE A 90 0.36 -6.15 -7.21
CA PHE A 90 0.98 -7.20 -8.02
C PHE A 90 0.33 -8.56 -7.82
N GLU A 91 -0.17 -8.87 -6.63
CA GLU A 91 -0.98 -10.06 -6.39
C GLU A 91 -2.22 -10.07 -7.29
N PHE A 92 -2.97 -8.95 -7.32
CA PHE A 92 -4.13 -8.80 -8.18
C PHE A 92 -3.78 -8.94 -9.67
N VAL A 93 -2.69 -8.30 -10.12
CA VAL A 93 -2.23 -8.41 -11.51
C VAL A 93 -1.85 -9.85 -11.85
N ALA A 94 -1.11 -10.53 -10.98
CA ALA A 94 -0.70 -11.92 -11.19
C ALA A 94 -1.90 -12.85 -11.34
N CYS A 95 -2.93 -12.69 -10.50
CA CYS A 95 -4.18 -13.45 -10.62
C CYS A 95 -4.85 -13.26 -11.99
N ASN A 96 -4.94 -12.01 -12.48
CA ASN A 96 -5.51 -11.74 -13.80
C ASN A 96 -4.67 -12.31 -14.95
N VAL A 97 -3.34 -12.25 -14.85
CA VAL A 97 -2.43 -12.87 -15.83
C VAL A 97 -2.64 -14.38 -15.88
N VAL A 98 -2.80 -15.05 -14.74
CA VAL A 98 -3.10 -16.49 -14.69
C VAL A 98 -4.42 -16.79 -15.42
N PHE A 99 -5.49 -16.03 -15.15
CA PHE A 99 -6.76 -16.21 -15.87
C PHE A 99 -6.62 -15.98 -17.38
N ALA A 100 -5.88 -14.96 -17.80
CA ALA A 100 -5.62 -14.70 -19.21
C ALA A 100 -4.85 -15.85 -19.88
N LEU A 101 -3.84 -16.41 -19.21
CA LEU A 101 -3.07 -17.55 -19.70
C LEU A 101 -3.94 -18.82 -19.81
N VAL A 102 -4.79 -19.08 -18.82
CA VAL A 102 -5.73 -20.21 -18.87
C VAL A 102 -6.72 -20.04 -20.02
N ALA A 103 -7.30 -18.85 -20.19
CA ALA A 103 -8.22 -18.56 -21.30
C ALA A 103 -7.53 -18.75 -22.66
N LEU A 104 -6.30 -18.26 -22.80
CA LEU A 104 -5.50 -18.45 -24.01
C LEU A 104 -5.19 -19.92 -24.28
N ALA A 105 -4.81 -20.69 -23.25
CA ALA A 105 -4.55 -22.12 -23.37
C ALA A 105 -5.79 -22.88 -23.83
N VAL A 106 -6.97 -22.58 -23.26
CA VAL A 106 -8.24 -23.17 -23.67
C VAL A 106 -8.58 -22.81 -25.11
N LEU A 107 -8.41 -21.55 -25.51
CA LEU A 107 -8.62 -21.11 -26.90
C LEU A 107 -7.69 -21.86 -27.85
N VAL A 108 -6.39 -21.92 -27.57
CA VAL A 108 -5.42 -22.64 -28.40
C VAL A 108 -5.76 -24.12 -28.50
N ALA A 109 -6.08 -24.78 -27.38
CA ALA A 109 -6.49 -26.18 -27.38
C ALA A 109 -7.73 -26.40 -28.27
N ARG A 110 -8.76 -25.57 -28.11
CA ARG A 110 -9.98 -25.63 -28.94
C ARG A 110 -9.66 -25.38 -30.41
N SER A 111 -8.89 -24.36 -30.74
CA SER A 111 -8.49 -24.04 -32.11
C SER A 111 -7.74 -25.20 -32.75
N ARG A 112 -6.79 -25.82 -32.05
CA ARG A 112 -6.04 -26.97 -32.57
C ARG A 112 -6.94 -28.20 -32.80
N ILE A 113 -7.87 -28.47 -31.88
CA ILE A 113 -8.83 -29.57 -32.03
C ILE A 113 -9.71 -29.35 -33.26
N ILE A 114 -10.26 -28.15 -33.43
CA ILE A 114 -11.14 -27.81 -34.57
C ILE A 114 -10.36 -27.87 -35.88
N GLN A 115 -9.15 -27.32 -35.93
CA GLN A 115 -8.29 -27.38 -37.12
C GLN A 115 -7.95 -28.82 -37.52
N ALA A 116 -7.64 -29.68 -36.54
CA ALA A 116 -7.38 -31.10 -36.80
C ALA A 116 -8.61 -31.83 -37.35
N ALA A 117 -9.81 -31.51 -36.86
CA ALA A 117 -11.05 -32.09 -37.38
C ALA A 117 -11.32 -31.65 -38.83
N GLN A 118 -11.14 -30.36 -39.14
CA GLN A 118 -11.29 -29.83 -40.50
C GLN A 118 -10.25 -30.44 -41.47
N ALA A 119 -9.00 -30.59 -41.03
CA ALA A 119 -7.94 -31.22 -41.83
C ALA A 119 -8.27 -32.67 -42.17
N ARG A 120 -8.83 -33.44 -41.22
CA ARG A 120 -9.31 -34.81 -41.47
C ARG A 120 -10.47 -34.85 -42.47
N GLN A 121 -11.42 -33.92 -42.38
CA GLN A 121 -12.53 -33.83 -43.34
C GLN A 121 -12.04 -33.52 -44.76
N LEU A 122 -11.08 -32.61 -44.91
CA LEU A 122 -10.48 -32.31 -46.22
C LEU A 122 -9.73 -33.52 -46.79
N ALA A 123 -8.91 -34.19 -45.97
CA ALA A 123 -8.17 -35.38 -46.38
C ALA A 123 -9.11 -36.52 -46.82
N ALA A 124 -10.20 -36.77 -46.10
CA ALA A 124 -11.20 -37.77 -46.47
C ALA A 124 -11.84 -37.47 -47.83
N ARG A 125 -12.15 -36.19 -48.12
CA ARG A 125 -12.69 -35.80 -49.43
C ARG A 125 -11.70 -36.01 -50.57
N ILE A 126 -10.43 -35.65 -50.38
CA ILE A 126 -9.38 -35.85 -51.39
C ILE A 126 -9.12 -37.34 -51.64
N ALA A 127 -9.11 -38.16 -50.58
CA ALA A 127 -8.91 -39.61 -50.71
C ALA A 127 -10.02 -40.28 -51.53
N LEU A 128 -11.29 -39.96 -51.27
CA LEU A 128 -12.43 -40.51 -52.01
C LEU A 128 -12.38 -40.19 -53.51
N VAL A 129 -11.97 -38.97 -53.89
CA VAL A 129 -11.81 -38.57 -55.30
C VAL A 129 -10.71 -39.37 -56.00
N ARG A 130 -9.60 -39.66 -55.30
CA ARG A 130 -8.47 -40.39 -55.88
C ARG A 130 -8.78 -41.88 -56.12
N ASP A 131 -9.65 -42.47 -55.30
CA ASP A 131 -10.04 -43.87 -55.45
C ASP A 131 -11.09 -44.07 -56.55
N THR A 132 -12.02 -43.11 -56.72
CA THR A 132 -12.94 -43.13 -57.87
C THR A 132 -12.21 -43.00 -59.20
N VAL A 133 -11.20 -42.13 -59.30
CA VAL A 133 -10.38 -42.00 -60.53
C VAL A 133 -9.55 -43.27 -60.81
N ARG A 134 -9.10 -44.00 -59.77
CA ARG A 134 -8.34 -45.26 -59.94
C ARG A 134 -9.22 -46.46 -60.28
N GLY A 135 -10.47 -46.52 -59.83
CA GLY A 135 -11.39 -47.61 -60.15
C GLY A 135 -11.98 -47.56 -61.56
N TRP A 136 -11.74 -46.47 -62.31
CA TRP A 136 -12.27 -46.26 -63.66
C TRP A 136 -11.24 -46.51 -64.78
N ARG A 137 -10.01 -46.87 -64.43
CA ARG A 137 -8.92 -47.21 -65.36
C ARG A 137 -8.61 -48.70 -65.24
#